data_AF-A0A957EVL2-F1
#
_entry.id   AF-A0A957EVL2-F1
#
_cell.length_a   1.000
_cell.length_b   1.000
_cell.length_c   1.000
_cell.angle_alpha   90.00
_cell.angle_beta   90.00
_cell.angle_gamma   90.00
#
_symmetry.space_group_name_H-M   'P 1'
#
loop_
_entity.id
_entity.type
_entity.pdbx_description
1 polymer ?
#
loop_
_entity_poly.entity_id
_entity_poly.type
_entity_poly.pdbx_seq_one_letter_code
_entity_poly.pdbx_strand_id
1 'polypeptide(L)'
;MNKLQHQTAGYPKAQGLYHPRYEHDACGMGFVVDINGRKSHAIIQQALTVLCNLNHRGAAGSEPNTGDGAGISIQIPHTFLQKVWPEPIPAAGSYGVGMVFMAQDEQERQRCQQQFEQIVAQEGQRFRGWRIVPTNNASLGETAKSGEPFI
;
A
#
# COMPACT_ATOMS: atom_id res chain seq x y z
N MET A 1 -45.86 15.33 -8.88
CA MET A 1 -45.07 14.26 -8.23
C MET A 1 -43.88 14.89 -7.53
N ASN A 2 -43.96 15.07 -6.21
CA ASN A 2 -42.91 15.66 -5.38
C ASN A 2 -41.70 14.71 -5.34
N LYS A 3 -40.55 15.17 -5.83
CA LYS A 3 -39.26 14.50 -5.58
C LYS A 3 -38.90 14.75 -4.11
N LEU A 4 -39.06 13.72 -3.29
CA LEU A 4 -38.56 13.70 -1.92
C LEU A 4 -37.05 13.99 -1.95
N GLN A 5 -36.67 15.20 -1.52
CA GLN A 5 -35.29 15.53 -1.24
C GLN A 5 -34.92 14.79 0.04
N HIS A 6 -34.30 13.61 -0.08
CA HIS A 6 -33.62 12.98 1.04
C HIS A 6 -32.43 13.86 1.43
N GLN A 7 -32.66 14.78 2.38
CA GLN A 7 -31.59 15.41 3.13
C GLN A 7 -31.07 14.38 4.12
N THR A 8 -29.94 13.76 3.82
CA THR A 8 -29.19 12.95 4.78
C THR A 8 -28.65 13.88 5.86
N ALA A 9 -29.26 13.83 7.04
CA ALA A 9 -28.91 14.68 8.18
C ALA A 9 -27.43 14.51 8.54
N GLY A 10 -26.66 15.61 8.57
CA GLY A 10 -25.26 15.64 9.01
C GLY A 10 -24.22 15.92 7.91
N TYR A 11 -24.57 15.87 6.63
CA TYR A 11 -23.60 16.14 5.55
C TYR A 11 -23.62 17.59 5.05
N PRO A 12 -22.47 18.15 4.58
CA PRO A 12 -22.42 19.45 3.92
C PRO A 12 -23.37 19.50 2.70
N LYS A 13 -23.80 20.69 2.30
CA LYS A 13 -24.47 20.85 1.00
C LYS A 13 -23.49 20.53 -0.14
N ALA A 14 -24.02 20.13 -1.31
CA ALA A 14 -23.20 19.92 -2.50
C ALA A 14 -22.35 21.17 -2.80
N GLN A 15 -21.04 20.98 -2.98
CA GLN A 15 -20.07 22.06 -3.18
C GLN A 15 -18.90 21.62 -4.05
N GLY A 16 -18.59 22.36 -5.13
CA GLY A 16 -17.59 21.92 -6.09
C GLY A 16 -17.93 20.54 -6.67
N LEU A 17 -16.99 19.59 -6.58
CA LEU A 17 -17.19 18.19 -7.01
C LEU A 17 -17.88 17.32 -5.95
N TYR A 18 -18.15 17.85 -4.74
CA TYR A 18 -18.80 17.11 -3.66
C TYR A 18 -20.33 17.08 -3.86
N HIS A 19 -20.92 15.88 -3.79
CA HIS A 19 -22.37 15.72 -3.73
C HIS A 19 -22.78 14.65 -2.68
N PRO A 20 -23.61 14.97 -1.67
CA PRO A 20 -23.92 14.09 -0.52
C PRO A 20 -24.50 12.71 -0.88
N ARG A 21 -25.22 12.62 -2.01
CA ARG A 21 -25.76 11.35 -2.53
C ARG A 21 -24.71 10.28 -2.85
N TYR A 22 -23.44 10.66 -2.99
CA TYR A 22 -22.32 9.75 -3.24
C TYR A 22 -21.50 9.49 -1.97
N GLU A 23 -21.95 10.01 -0.83
CA GLU A 23 -21.34 9.69 0.45
C GLU A 23 -21.70 8.26 0.82
N HIS A 24 -20.68 7.43 0.98
CA HIS A 24 -20.82 6.05 1.41
C HIS A 24 -19.96 5.85 2.64
N ASP A 25 -20.46 5.08 3.60
CA ASP A 25 -19.64 4.62 4.70
C ASP A 25 -18.56 3.69 4.13
N ALA A 26 -17.30 4.07 4.30
CA ALA A 26 -16.15 3.39 3.73
C ALA A 26 -15.02 3.39 4.75
N CYS A 27 -14.18 2.36 4.78
CA CYS A 27 -12.92 2.43 5.51
C CYS A 27 -12.16 3.70 5.09
N GLY A 28 -11.47 4.34 6.04
CA GLY A 28 -10.73 5.57 5.79
C GLY A 28 -9.80 5.46 4.58
N MET A 29 -10.02 6.29 3.55
CA MET A 29 -9.09 6.45 2.43
C MET A 29 -8.76 7.92 2.23
N GLY A 30 -7.55 8.18 1.75
CA GLY A 30 -7.10 9.51 1.37
C GLY A 30 -5.99 9.43 0.35
N PHE A 31 -5.77 10.52 -0.37
CA PHE A 31 -4.69 10.65 -1.33
C PHE A 31 -4.02 12.01 -1.16
N VAL A 32 -2.72 12.04 -1.45
CA VAL A 32 -1.93 13.28 -1.48
C VAL A 32 -1.26 13.32 -2.84
N VAL A 33 -1.34 14.47 -3.51
CA VAL A 33 -0.82 14.66 -4.87
C VAL A 33 -0.11 16.01 -4.95
N ASP A 34 1.11 16.03 -5.50
CA ASP A 34 1.73 17.25 -6.00
C ASP A 34 1.29 17.44 -7.47
N ILE A 35 0.47 18.46 -7.73
CA ILE A 35 -0.13 18.73 -9.05
C ILE A 35 0.91 19.06 -10.13
N ASN A 36 2.12 19.48 -9.74
CA ASN A 36 3.21 19.75 -10.65
C ASN A 36 4.08 18.50 -10.89
N GLY A 37 3.71 17.36 -10.30
CA GLY A 37 4.42 16.08 -10.48
C GLY A 37 5.78 16.02 -9.79
N ARG A 38 6.07 16.92 -8.84
CA ARG A 38 7.37 16.95 -8.15
C ARG A 38 7.45 15.79 -7.16
N LYS A 39 8.51 14.99 -7.25
CA LYS A 39 8.78 13.88 -6.34
C LYS A 39 9.47 14.40 -5.07
N SER A 40 8.93 14.09 -3.90
CA SER A 40 9.55 14.46 -2.63
C SER A 40 9.29 13.38 -1.56
N HIS A 41 10.08 13.38 -0.49
CA HIS A 41 9.75 12.57 0.68
C HIS A 41 8.61 13.18 1.51
N ALA A 42 8.35 14.49 1.36
CA ALA A 42 7.30 15.19 2.09
C ALA A 42 5.89 14.64 1.78
N ILE A 43 5.63 14.24 0.52
CA ILE A 43 4.34 13.64 0.15
C ILE A 43 4.10 12.28 0.82
N ILE A 44 5.17 11.53 1.10
CA ILE A 44 5.10 10.26 1.85
C ILE A 44 4.73 10.56 3.31
N GLN A 45 5.40 11.53 3.94
CA GLN A 45 5.10 11.96 5.31
C GLN A 45 3.66 12.45 5.47
N GLN A 46 3.16 13.20 4.48
CA GLN A 46 1.76 13.63 4.43
C GLN A 46 0.80 12.44 4.31
N ALA A 47 1.09 11.46 3.45
CA ALA A 47 0.26 10.26 3.32
C ALA A 47 0.23 9.44 4.62
N LEU A 48 1.36 9.31 5.32
CA LEU A 48 1.41 8.67 6.64
C LEU A 48 0.60 9.44 7.69
N THR A 49 0.67 10.77 7.67
CA THR A 49 -0.15 11.62 8.55
C THR A 49 -1.65 11.40 8.28
N VAL A 50 -2.05 11.28 7.01
CA VAL A 50 -3.43 10.95 6.63
C VAL A 50 -3.84 9.60 7.22
N LEU A 51 -3.02 8.55 7.10
CA LEU A 51 -3.31 7.25 7.69
C LEU A 51 -3.49 7.33 9.22
N CYS A 52 -2.61 8.02 9.93
CA CYS A 52 -2.74 8.22 11.37
C CYS A 52 -4.05 8.95 11.73
N ASN A 53 -4.43 9.95 10.95
CA ASN A 53 -5.68 10.68 11.17
C ASN A 53 -6.92 9.83 10.87
N LEU A 54 -6.80 8.80 10.03
CA LEU A 54 -7.88 7.86 9.70
C LEU A 54 -8.02 6.72 10.72
N ASN A 55 -7.18 6.65 11.75
CA ASN A 55 -7.20 5.58 12.75
C ASN A 55 -8.57 5.43 13.44
N HIS A 56 -9.30 6.53 13.65
CA HIS A 56 -10.65 6.51 14.23
C HIS A 56 -11.71 5.81 13.34
N ARG A 57 -11.37 5.56 12.07
CA ARG A 57 -12.19 4.82 11.10
C ARG A 57 -11.63 3.42 10.82
N GLY A 58 -10.55 3.04 11.49
CA GLY A 58 -9.99 1.71 11.42
C GLY A 58 -10.84 0.74 12.23
N ALA A 59 -11.07 -0.45 11.67
CA ALA A 59 -11.51 -1.57 12.48
C ALA A 59 -10.33 -2.04 13.35
N ALA A 60 -10.60 -2.19 14.64
CA ALA A 60 -9.66 -2.79 15.58
C ALA A 60 -9.89 -4.30 15.60
N GLY A 61 -8.81 -5.07 15.55
CA GLY A 61 -8.86 -6.51 15.72
C GLY A 61 -9.19 -6.90 17.16
N SER A 62 -9.13 -8.20 17.45
CA SER A 62 -9.37 -8.75 18.80
C SER A 62 -8.39 -8.25 19.86
N GLU A 63 -7.26 -7.67 19.45
CA GLU A 63 -6.22 -7.12 20.32
C GLU A 63 -6.03 -5.62 20.04
N PRO A 64 -5.73 -4.78 21.06
CA PRO A 64 -5.56 -3.32 20.87
C PRO A 64 -4.45 -2.92 19.88
N ASN A 65 -3.48 -3.80 19.66
CA ASN A 65 -2.34 -3.60 18.78
C ASN A 65 -2.41 -4.44 17.48
N THR A 66 -3.61 -4.93 17.15
CA THR A 66 -3.93 -5.58 15.88
C THR A 66 -5.01 -4.76 15.17
N GLY A 67 -4.80 -4.43 13.91
CA GLY A 67 -5.80 -3.79 13.06
C GLY A 67 -6.01 -4.60 11.79
N ASP A 68 -7.13 -4.34 11.09
CA ASP A 68 -7.50 -5.10 9.89
C ASP A 68 -6.56 -4.84 8.70
N GLY A 69 -5.94 -3.66 8.65
CA GLY A 69 -4.94 -3.33 7.64
C GLY A 69 -4.78 -1.83 7.42
N ALA A 70 -3.55 -1.43 7.07
CA ALA A 70 -3.21 -0.08 6.64
C ALA A 70 -2.08 -0.15 5.60
N GLY A 71 -2.04 0.81 4.68
CA GLY A 71 -1.00 0.85 3.67
C GLY A 71 -1.05 2.12 2.83
N ILE A 72 0.07 2.42 2.17
CA ILE A 72 0.17 3.47 1.17
C ILE A 72 0.61 2.87 -0.16
N SER A 73 0.10 3.41 -1.25
CA SER A 73 0.60 3.14 -2.60
C SER A 73 1.41 4.34 -3.08
N ILE A 74 2.61 4.09 -3.59
CA ILE A 74 3.52 5.12 -4.08
C ILE A 74 4.06 4.73 -5.46
N GLN A 75 4.56 5.73 -6.19
CA GLN A 75 5.33 5.49 -7.40
C GLN A 75 6.62 4.72 -7.07
N ILE A 76 7.16 3.97 -8.03
CA ILE A 76 8.45 3.29 -7.91
C ILE A 76 9.52 4.32 -7.49
N PRO A 77 10.13 4.18 -6.29
CA PRO A 77 11.03 5.19 -5.75
C PRO A 77 12.45 4.98 -6.32
N HIS A 78 12.64 5.33 -7.59
CA HIS A 78 13.87 5.06 -8.34
C HIS A 78 15.16 5.47 -7.61
N THR A 79 15.24 6.71 -7.12
CA THR A 79 16.42 7.22 -6.40
C THR A 79 16.72 6.45 -5.11
N PHE A 80 15.70 5.89 -4.45
CA PHE A 80 15.90 5.03 -3.29
C PHE A 80 16.42 3.65 -3.74
N LEU A 81 15.79 3.05 -4.75
CA LEU A 81 16.19 1.73 -5.27
C LEU A 81 17.62 1.72 -5.80
N GLN A 82 18.07 2.79 -6.47
CA GLN A 82 19.47 2.94 -6.87
C GLN A 82 20.47 2.89 -5.70
N LYS A 83 20.05 3.30 -4.50
CA LYS A 83 20.91 3.32 -3.31
C LYS A 83 20.94 1.99 -2.57
N VAL A 84 19.83 1.26 -2.58
CA VAL A 84 19.68 0.03 -1.77
C VAL A 84 19.86 -1.25 -2.57
N TRP A 85 19.83 -1.17 -3.91
CA TRP A 85 20.13 -2.31 -4.77
C TRP A 85 21.65 -2.45 -4.95
N PRO A 86 22.21 -3.68 -4.89
CA PRO A 86 23.67 -3.88 -4.93
C PRO A 86 24.31 -3.56 -6.29
N GLU A 87 23.52 -3.50 -7.36
CA GLU A 87 23.99 -3.30 -8.72
C GLU A 87 23.32 -2.09 -9.40
N PRO A 88 23.89 -1.56 -10.50
CA PRO A 88 23.20 -0.56 -11.31
C PRO A 88 21.85 -1.08 -11.86
N ILE A 89 20.78 -0.34 -11.58
CA ILE A 89 19.43 -0.62 -12.10
C ILE A 89 19.17 0.21 -13.39
N PRO A 90 18.28 -0.27 -14.29
CA PRO A 90 17.88 0.49 -15.47
C PRO A 90 17.29 1.86 -15.14
N ALA A 91 17.21 2.73 -16.15
CA ALA A 91 16.55 4.02 -16.03
C ALA A 91 15.11 3.88 -15.52
N ALA A 92 14.63 4.89 -14.79
CA ALA A 92 13.25 4.93 -14.31
C ALA A 92 12.26 4.70 -15.48
N GLY A 93 11.30 3.80 -15.28
CA GLY A 93 10.34 3.40 -16.32
C GLY A 93 10.80 2.26 -17.22
N SER A 94 12.06 1.81 -17.12
CA SER A 94 12.61 0.68 -17.89
C SER A 94 12.77 -0.60 -17.05
N TYR A 95 12.14 -0.67 -15.89
CA TYR A 95 12.13 -1.85 -15.01
C TYR A 95 10.86 -1.89 -14.15
N GLY A 96 10.47 -3.09 -13.73
CA GLY A 96 9.37 -3.33 -12.78
C GLY A 96 9.88 -3.67 -11.38
N VAL A 97 9.03 -3.46 -10.38
CA VAL A 97 9.24 -3.89 -8.99
C VAL A 97 7.97 -4.59 -8.52
N GLY A 98 8.12 -5.79 -7.96
CA GLY A 98 7.03 -6.50 -7.29
C GLY A 98 7.22 -6.46 -5.77
N MET A 99 6.14 -6.18 -5.04
CA MET A 99 6.05 -6.48 -3.61
C MET A 99 5.28 -7.79 -3.49
N VAL A 100 5.90 -8.82 -2.92
CA VAL A 100 5.35 -10.19 -2.91
C VAL A 100 5.35 -10.70 -1.48
N PHE A 101 4.25 -11.31 -1.06
CA PHE A 101 4.15 -12.03 0.20
C PHE A 101 4.40 -13.51 -0.05
N MET A 102 5.32 -14.08 0.71
CA MET A 102 5.75 -15.48 0.57
C MET A 102 5.53 -16.26 1.86
N ALA A 103 5.55 -17.58 1.74
CA ALA A 103 5.52 -18.48 2.88
C ALA A 103 6.70 -18.23 3.82
N GLN A 104 6.45 -18.42 5.13
CA GLN A 104 7.50 -18.38 6.15
C GLN A 104 8.44 -19.58 6.03
N ASP A 105 7.91 -20.75 5.64
CA ASP A 105 8.71 -21.93 5.33
C ASP A 105 9.67 -21.66 4.16
N GLU A 106 10.94 -21.93 4.37
CA GLU A 106 11.99 -21.61 3.41
C GLU A 106 11.90 -22.47 2.14
N GLN A 107 11.51 -23.74 2.25
CA GLN A 107 11.44 -24.64 1.11
C GLN A 107 10.26 -24.27 0.20
N GLU A 108 9.10 -23.96 0.79
CA GLU A 108 7.94 -23.45 0.07
C GLU A 108 8.26 -22.11 -0.60
N ARG A 109 8.91 -21.20 0.12
CA ARG A 109 9.34 -19.91 -0.42
C ARG A 109 10.27 -20.07 -1.62
N GLN A 110 11.28 -20.93 -1.52
CA GLN A 110 12.22 -21.20 -2.61
C GLN A 110 11.51 -21.77 -3.85
N ARG A 111 10.52 -22.66 -3.67
CA ARG A 111 9.70 -23.18 -4.78
C ARG A 111 8.91 -22.07 -5.46
N CYS A 112 8.26 -21.19 -4.69
CA CYS A 112 7.54 -20.03 -5.23
C CYS A 112 8.47 -19.07 -5.97
N GLN A 113 9.66 -18.80 -5.41
CA GLN A 113 10.68 -17.95 -6.06
C GLN A 113 11.12 -18.53 -7.41
N GLN A 114 11.45 -19.82 -7.46
CA GLN A 114 11.83 -20.50 -8.70
C GLN A 114 10.73 -20.43 -9.76
N GLN A 115 9.48 -20.65 -9.37
CA GLN A 115 8.35 -20.55 -10.29
C GLN A 115 8.15 -19.11 -10.80
N PHE A 116 8.28 -18.11 -9.92
CA PHE A 116 8.21 -16.70 -10.30
C PHE A 116 9.31 -16.35 -11.31
N GLU A 117 10.54 -16.75 -11.05
CA GLU A 117 11.69 -16.52 -11.93
C GLU A 117 11.51 -17.18 -13.31
N GLN A 118 10.97 -18.40 -13.35
CA GLN A 118 10.64 -19.09 -14.59
C GLN A 118 9.58 -18.33 -15.40
N ILE A 119 8.52 -17.84 -14.76
CA ILE A 119 7.47 -17.06 -15.43
C ILE A 119 8.05 -15.75 -15.99
N VAL A 120 8.88 -15.04 -15.21
CA VAL A 120 9.55 -13.81 -15.67
C VAL A 120 10.39 -14.09 -16.93
N ALA A 121 11.12 -15.21 -16.96
CA ALA A 121 11.90 -15.62 -18.13
C ALA A 121 11.01 -16.01 -19.33
N GLN A 122 9.89 -16.70 -19.10
CA GLN A 122 8.91 -17.07 -20.14
C GLN A 122 8.27 -15.84 -20.80
N GLU A 123 8.05 -14.77 -20.03
CA GLU A 123 7.56 -13.48 -20.52
C GLU A 123 8.66 -12.61 -21.16
N GLY A 124 9.85 -13.18 -21.42
CA GLY A 124 10.96 -12.51 -22.08
C GLY A 124 11.62 -11.41 -21.25
N GLN A 125 11.37 -11.38 -19.94
CA GLN A 125 11.95 -10.39 -19.04
C GLN A 125 13.23 -10.93 -18.39
N ARG A 126 14.10 -10.02 -17.95
CA ARG A 126 15.29 -10.37 -17.18
C ARG A 126 15.01 -10.23 -15.68
N PHE A 127 14.98 -11.35 -14.96
CA PHE A 127 14.93 -11.32 -13.51
C PHE A 127 16.23 -10.71 -12.94
N ARG A 128 16.08 -9.76 -12.01
CA ARG A 128 17.21 -9.02 -11.42
C ARG A 128 17.62 -9.56 -10.06
N GLY A 129 16.70 -10.16 -9.32
CA GLY A 129 16.94 -10.69 -7.98
C GLY A 129 15.81 -10.39 -7.01
N TRP A 130 15.97 -10.92 -5.81
CA TRP A 130 15.10 -10.67 -4.66
C TRP A 130 15.75 -9.66 -3.71
N ARG A 131 14.95 -8.82 -3.07
CA ARG A 131 15.37 -7.98 -1.95
C ARG A 131 14.41 -8.17 -0.81
N ILE A 132 14.92 -8.72 0.30
CA ILE A 132 14.19 -8.85 1.55
C ILE A 132 13.84 -7.44 2.06
N VAL A 133 12.58 -7.22 2.39
CA VAL A 133 12.12 -5.93 2.89
C VAL A 133 12.39 -5.86 4.39
N PRO A 134 13.13 -4.85 4.89
CA PRO A 134 13.32 -4.70 6.33
C PRO A 134 11.97 -4.41 7.00
N THR A 135 11.57 -5.26 7.94
CA THR A 135 10.36 -5.12 8.76
C THR A 135 10.69 -5.04 10.25
N ASN A 136 9.74 -4.56 11.05
CA ASN A 136 9.79 -4.60 12.50
C ASN A 136 8.39 -4.91 13.03
N ASN A 137 8.19 -6.11 13.56
CA ASN A 137 6.91 -6.60 14.07
C ASN A 137 6.78 -6.49 15.60
N ALA A 138 7.71 -5.80 16.29
CA ALA A 138 7.76 -5.77 17.75
C ALA A 138 6.48 -5.22 18.41
N SER A 139 5.76 -4.32 17.72
CA SER A 139 4.51 -3.73 18.24
C SER A 139 3.23 -4.50 17.85
N LEU A 140 3.31 -5.49 16.96
CA LEU A 140 2.13 -6.20 16.46
C LEU A 140 1.52 -7.13 17.52
N GLY A 141 0.20 -7.30 17.51
CA GLY A 141 -0.48 -8.32 18.30
C GLY A 141 -0.22 -9.74 17.76
N GLU A 142 -0.48 -10.75 18.58
CA GLU A 142 -0.14 -12.14 18.24
C GLU A 142 -0.98 -12.66 17.06
N THR A 143 -2.21 -12.16 16.91
CA THR A 143 -3.05 -12.50 15.75
C THR A 143 -2.37 -12.07 14.45
N ALA A 144 -1.88 -10.82 14.37
CA ALA A 144 -1.21 -10.31 13.19
C ALA A 144 0.12 -11.03 12.92
N LYS A 145 0.92 -11.29 13.96
CA LYS A 145 2.18 -12.05 13.83
C LYS A 145 1.96 -13.46 13.31
N SER A 146 0.91 -14.13 13.76
CA SER A 146 0.60 -15.51 13.33
C SER A 146 0.30 -15.61 11.83
N GLY A 147 -0.20 -14.53 11.23
CA GLY A 147 -0.47 -14.41 9.80
C GLY A 147 0.59 -13.62 9.01
N GLU A 148 1.70 -13.23 9.63
CA GLU A 148 2.73 -12.43 8.99
C GLU A 148 3.43 -13.24 7.88
N PRO A 149 3.47 -12.75 6.63
CA PRO A 149 4.20 -13.40 5.55
C PRO A 149 5.70 -13.04 5.60
N PHE A 150 6.50 -13.79 4.85
CA PHE A 150 7.84 -13.35 4.50
C PHE A 150 7.75 -12.31 3.36
N ILE A 151 8.45 -11.17 3.50
CA ILE A 151 8.37 -10.03 2.58
C ILE A 151 9.77 -9.65 2.05
#